data_AF-A0A0A2A9S8-F1
#
_entry.id   AF-A0A0A2A9S8-F1
#
_cell.length_a   1.000
_cell.length_b   1.000
_cell.length_c   1.000
_cell.angle_alpha   90.00
_cell.angle_beta   90.00
_cell.angle_gamma   90.00
#
_symmetry.space_group_name_H-M   'P 1'
#
loop_
_entity.id
_entity.type
_entity.pdbx_description
1 polymer ?
#
loop_
_entity_poly.entity_id
_entity_poly.type
_entity_poly.pdbx_seq_one_letter_code
_entity_poly.pdbx_strand_id
1 'polypeptide(L)'
;MLLSNQKRIKIQGIIKRIANDKSISLEERIYVEKFAKHNSTIALWLKKANSFRRNVVKSDSGIDSLLQSFGIDGLYKENHFNPNEDDISDWFGGAPDWLRRS
;
A
#
# COMPACT_ATOMS: atom_id res chain seq x y z
N MET A 1 -16.33 3.42 13.03
CA MET A 1 -16.25 4.56 13.98
C MET A 1 -16.19 5.86 13.17
N LEU A 2 -17.11 6.80 13.41
CA LEU A 2 -17.10 8.09 12.71
C LEU A 2 -15.93 8.94 13.24
N LEU A 3 -15.06 9.38 12.34
CA LEU A 3 -13.89 10.19 12.68
C LEU A 3 -14.33 11.64 12.91
N SER A 4 -14.05 12.22 14.08
CA SER A 4 -14.32 13.65 14.27
C SER A 4 -13.43 14.49 13.35
N ASN A 5 -13.92 15.66 12.93
CA ASN A 5 -13.22 16.53 11.99
C ASN A 5 -11.81 16.93 12.49
N GLN A 6 -11.68 17.22 13.79
CA GLN A 6 -10.39 17.54 14.41
C GLN A 6 -9.40 16.36 14.34
N LYS A 7 -9.86 15.14 14.63
CA LYS A 7 -9.02 13.93 14.51
C LYS A 7 -8.58 13.69 13.08
N ARG A 8 -9.48 13.90 12.12
CA ARG A 8 -9.17 13.81 10.68
C ARG A 8 -8.05 14.77 10.28
N ILE A 9 -8.17 16.05 10.64
CA ILE A 9 -7.18 17.07 10.31
C ILE A 9 -5.81 16.73 10.93
N LYS A 10 -5.79 16.30 12.19
CA LYS A 10 -4.55 15.86 12.86
C LYS A 10 -3.87 14.71 12.11
N ILE A 11 -4.64 13.67 11.76
CA ILE A 11 -4.14 12.51 11.03
C ILE A 11 -3.61 12.91 9.65
N GLN A 12 -4.34 13.75 8.92
CA GLN A 12 -3.92 14.25 7.61
C GLN A 12 -2.60 15.05 7.70
N GLY A 13 -2.42 15.85 8.76
CA GLY A 13 -1.17 16.57 9.01
C GLY A 13 0.03 15.65 9.22
N ILE A 14 -0.14 14.59 10.02
CA ILE A 14 0.91 13.58 10.26
C ILE A 14 1.22 12.81 8.96
N ILE A 15 0.20 12.35 8.23
CA ILE A 15 0.37 11.62 6.97
C ILE A 15 1.08 12.47 5.92
N LYS A 16 0.78 13.77 5.83
CA LYS A 16 1.50 14.69 4.93
C LYS A 16 2.98 14.78 5.30
N ARG A 17 3.33 14.77 6.58
CA ARG A 17 4.74 14.74 7.03
C ARG A 17 5.43 13.42 6.67
N ILE A 18 4.73 12.29 6.84
CA ILE A 18 5.20 10.96 6.40
C ILE A 18 5.54 10.97 4.91
N ALA A 19 4.66 11.49 4.07
CA ALA A 19 4.85 11.51 2.62
C ALA A 19 6.05 12.37 2.16
N ASN A 20 6.39 13.42 2.92
CA ASN A 20 7.50 14.32 2.63
C ASN A 20 8.80 13.93 3.35
N ASP A 21 8.88 12.71 3.88
CA ASP A 21 10.03 12.20 4.64
C ASP A 21 10.50 13.12 5.79
N LYS A 22 9.56 13.85 6.41
CA LYS A 22 9.85 14.72 7.56
C LYS A 22 9.92 13.89 8.84
N SER A 23 10.70 14.37 9.82
CA SER A 23 10.75 13.76 11.15
C SER A 23 9.38 13.74 11.81
N ILE A 24 9.10 12.65 12.53
CA ILE A 24 7.80 12.36 13.17
C ILE A 24 8.09 11.62 14.48
N SER A 25 7.34 11.94 15.53
CA SER A 25 7.52 11.23 16.80
C SER A 25 6.94 9.82 16.75
N LEU A 26 7.42 8.95 17.64
CA LEU A 26 6.86 7.60 17.80
C LEU A 26 5.37 7.66 18.18
N GLU A 27 4.99 8.60 19.05
CA GLU A 27 3.60 8.79 19.47
C GLU A 27 2.69 9.15 18.30
N GLU A 28 3.13 10.05 17.41
CA GLU A 28 2.39 10.43 16.20
C GLU A 28 2.20 9.23 15.27
N ARG A 29 3.22 8.37 15.16
CA ARG A 29 3.17 7.16 14.35
C ARG A 29 2.19 6.14 14.91
N ILE A 30 2.29 5.85 16.21
CA ILE A 30 1.36 4.95 16.94
C ILE A 30 -0.06 5.48 16.85
N TYR A 31 -0.25 6.80 16.97
CA TYR A 31 -1.56 7.45 16.87
C TYR A 31 -2.19 7.16 15.51
N VAL A 32 -1.50 7.43 14.39
CA VAL A 32 -2.03 7.16 13.05
C VAL A 32 -2.29 5.66 12.84
N GLU A 33 -1.38 4.80 13.29
CA GLU A 33 -1.52 3.35 13.14
C GLU A 33 -2.75 2.81 13.89
N LYS A 34 -3.01 3.29 15.10
CA LYS A 34 -4.20 2.95 15.88
C LYS A 34 -5.48 3.21 15.09
N PHE A 35 -5.58 4.35 14.41
CA PHE A 35 -6.75 4.67 13.59
C PHE A 35 -6.77 3.92 12.26
N ALA A 36 -5.62 3.66 11.65
CA ALA A 36 -5.52 2.87 10.43
C ALA A 36 -6.04 1.44 10.63
N LYS A 37 -5.81 0.82 11.79
CA LYS A 37 -6.32 -0.52 12.13
C LYS A 37 -7.86 -0.62 12.13
N HIS A 38 -8.56 0.49 12.33
CA HIS A 38 -10.02 0.52 12.44
C HIS A 38 -10.71 1.32 11.31
N ASN A 39 -9.95 1.93 10.39
CA ASN A 39 -10.48 2.75 9.32
C ASN A 39 -9.68 2.56 8.03
N SER A 40 -10.32 1.97 7.02
CA SER A 40 -9.72 1.65 5.72
C SER A 40 -9.24 2.89 4.96
N THR A 41 -9.93 4.03 5.08
CA THR A 41 -9.53 5.30 4.45
C THR A 41 -8.20 5.80 5.01
N ILE A 42 -8.03 5.75 6.33
CA ILE A 42 -6.78 6.16 6.99
C ILE A 42 -5.66 5.19 6.64
N ALA A 43 -5.95 3.88 6.62
CA ALA A 43 -4.99 2.87 6.18
C ALA A 43 -4.52 3.13 4.74
N LEU A 44 -5.43 3.47 3.83
CA LEU A 44 -5.10 3.80 2.45
C LEU A 44 -4.22 5.05 2.36
N TRP A 45 -4.56 6.12 3.08
CA TRP A 45 -3.73 7.33 3.12
C TRP A 45 -2.32 7.04 3.66
N LEU A 46 -2.20 6.20 4.68
CA LEU A 46 -0.92 5.78 5.23
C LEU A 46 -0.11 4.95 4.22
N LYS A 47 -0.74 3.98 3.52
CA LYS A 47 -0.08 3.20 2.46
C LYS A 47 0.46 4.12 1.37
N LYS A 48 -0.36 5.04 0.87
CA LYS A 48 0.02 6.04 -0.14
C LYS A 48 1.17 6.93 0.32
N ALA A 49 1.14 7.41 1.56
CA ALA A 49 2.23 8.23 2.08
C ALA A 49 3.56 7.46 2.22
N ASN A 50 3.51 6.20 2.65
CA ASN A 50 4.72 5.35 2.70
C ASN A 50 5.23 5.00 1.30
N SER A 51 4.32 4.79 0.35
CA SER A 51 4.60 4.61 -1.08
C SER A 51 5.41 5.78 -1.64
N PHE A 52 4.91 7.02 -1.50
CA PHE A 52 5.65 8.23 -1.90
C PHE A 52 6.98 8.40 -1.17
N ARG A 53 7.05 8.09 0.13
CA ARG A 53 8.30 8.18 0.90
C ARG A 53 9.37 7.21 0.40
N ARG A 54 8.99 5.98 0.04
CA ARG A 54 9.91 4.94 -0.43
C ARG A 54 10.38 5.19 -1.86
N ASN A 55 9.48 5.66 -2.71
CA ASN A 55 9.75 5.91 -4.11
C ASN A 55 9.89 7.42 -4.32
N VAL A 56 11.06 7.95 -3.91
CA VAL A 56 11.50 9.32 -4.22
C VAL A 56 11.54 9.46 -5.74
N VAL A 57 10.49 10.04 -6.31
CA VAL A 57 10.39 10.51 -7.70
C VAL A 57 11.03 9.54 -8.70
N LYS A 58 10.44 8.35 -8.85
CA LYS A 58 10.77 7.43 -9.95
C LYS A 58 9.50 6.80 -10.51
N SER A 59 8.93 7.48 -11.49
CA SER A 59 8.47 6.87 -12.74
C SER A 59 7.87 7.98 -13.57
N ASP A 60 8.56 8.21 -14.68
CA ASP A 60 8.05 8.86 -15.85
C ASP A 60 6.68 8.26 -16.22
N SER A 61 5.80 9.08 -16.78
CA SER A 61 4.34 8.90 -16.86
C SER A 61 3.83 7.50 -17.24
N GLY A 62 2.76 7.04 -16.57
CA GLY A 62 2.03 5.81 -16.96
C GLY A 62 1.38 5.05 -15.80
N ILE A 63 1.39 3.72 -15.90
CA ILE A 63 0.80 2.77 -14.93
C ILE A 63 1.43 2.92 -13.53
N ASP A 64 2.72 3.21 -13.45
CA ASP A 64 3.41 3.36 -12.17
C ASP A 64 2.87 4.52 -11.33
N SER A 65 2.50 5.63 -11.97
CA SER A 65 1.82 6.74 -11.28
C SER A 65 0.44 6.32 -10.76
N LEU A 66 -0.29 5.46 -11.48
CA LEU A 66 -1.55 4.90 -11.02
C LEU A 66 -1.31 4.00 -9.81
N LEU A 67 -0.37 3.06 -9.90
CA LEU A 67 -0.03 2.13 -8.81
C LEU A 67 0.44 2.87 -7.55
N GLN A 68 1.27 3.90 -7.70
CA GLN A 68 1.69 4.77 -6.62
C GLN A 68 0.51 5.54 -6.02
N SER A 69 -0.43 6.02 -6.85
CA SER A 69 -1.63 6.72 -6.36
C SER A 69 -2.53 5.87 -5.46
N PHE A 70 -2.49 4.54 -5.66
CA PHE A 70 -3.18 3.53 -4.85
C PHE A 70 -2.32 2.97 -3.70
N GLY A 71 -1.04 3.34 -3.61
CA GLY A 71 -0.11 2.79 -2.61
C GLY A 71 0.17 1.30 -2.80
N ILE A 72 0.07 0.82 -4.04
CA ILE A 72 0.32 -0.56 -4.48
C ILE A 72 1.80 -0.76 -4.85
N ASP A 73 2.55 0.34 -4.99
CA ASP A 73 3.96 0.30 -5.34
C ASP A 73 4.79 -0.54 -4.36
N GLY A 74 5.69 -1.36 -4.92
CA GLY A 74 6.58 -2.20 -4.11
C GLY A 74 5.94 -3.42 -3.44
N LEU A 75 4.70 -3.83 -3.77
CA LEU A 75 4.23 -5.19 -3.47
C LEU A 75 5.01 -6.27 -4.25
N TYR A 76 5.78 -5.89 -5.27
CA TYR A 76 6.62 -6.76 -6.09
C TYR A 76 7.87 -7.33 -5.39
N LYS A 77 8.18 -6.94 -4.14
CA LYS A 77 9.39 -7.46 -3.48
C LYS A 77 9.29 -8.91 -3.03
N GLU A 78 8.10 -9.49 -3.08
CA GLU A 78 7.87 -10.92 -2.87
C GLU A 78 7.43 -11.57 -4.19
N ASN A 79 8.24 -11.44 -5.24
CA ASN A 79 8.15 -12.37 -6.35
C ASN A 79 8.70 -13.71 -5.86
N HIS A 80 7.82 -14.54 -5.31
CA HIS A 80 8.11 -15.94 -4.99
C HIS A 80 8.24 -16.82 -6.24
N PHE A 81 8.01 -16.26 -7.44
CA PHE A 81 8.13 -16.96 -8.70
C PHE A 81 9.60 -17.02 -9.16
N ASN A 82 10.16 -18.22 -9.20
CA ASN A 82 11.46 -18.55 -9.77
C ASN A 82 11.26 -19.19 -11.16
N PRO A 83 11.55 -18.50 -12.28
CA PRO A 83 11.33 -19.03 -13.62
C PRO A 83 12.08 -20.34 -13.96
N ASN A 84 13.09 -20.70 -13.16
CA ASN A 84 13.87 -21.93 -13.34
C ASN A 84 13.33 -23.12 -12.53
N GLU A 85 12.53 -22.86 -11.50
CA GLU A 85 12.04 -23.89 -10.56
C GLU A 85 10.50 -23.98 -10.56
N ASP A 86 9.82 -22.85 -10.76
CA ASP A 86 8.37 -22.75 -10.77
C ASP A 86 7.85 -22.77 -12.20
N ASP A 87 7.04 -23.77 -12.54
CA ASP A 87 6.25 -23.75 -13.75
C ASP A 87 5.01 -22.86 -13.54
N ILE A 88 4.75 -21.96 -14.50
CA ILE A 88 3.49 -21.21 -14.56
C ILE A 88 2.29 -22.18 -14.55
N SER A 89 2.44 -23.36 -15.16
CA SER A 89 1.42 -24.41 -15.14
C SER A 89 1.06 -24.86 -13.73
N ASP A 90 2.01 -24.94 -12.79
CA ASP A 90 1.73 -25.36 -11.41
C ASP A 90 0.93 -24.29 -10.65
N TRP A 91 1.17 -23.02 -10.96
CA TRP A 91 0.41 -21.91 -10.38
C TRP A 91 -1.06 -21.88 -10.83
N PHE A 92 -1.32 -22.28 -12.08
CA PHE A 92 -2.68 -22.39 -12.63
C PHE A 92 -3.27 -23.81 -12.55
N GLY A 93 -2.48 -24.81 -12.16
CA GLY A 93 -2.82 -26.23 -12.20
C GLY A 93 -3.79 -26.67 -11.09
N GLY A 94 -3.86 -25.92 -9.99
CA GLY A 94 -4.80 -26.12 -8.89
C GLY A 94 -6.21 -25.54 -9.12
N ALA A 95 -6.51 -25.10 -10.34
CA ALA A 95 -7.81 -24.54 -10.67
C ALA A 95 -8.94 -25.57 -10.46
N PRO A 96 -9.95 -25.28 -9.64
CA PRO A 96 -11.07 -26.19 -9.42
C PRO A 96 -11.84 -26.44 -10.72
N ASP A 97 -12.43 -27.63 -10.83
CA ASP A 97 -13.00 -28.17 -12.10
C ASP A 97 -14.01 -27.26 -12.78
N TRP A 98 -14.70 -26.38 -12.04
CA TRP A 98 -15.63 -25.40 -12.62
C TRP A 98 -14.96 -24.29 -13.44
N LEU A 99 -13.64 -24.09 -13.30
CA LEU A 99 -12.86 -23.15 -14.10
C LEU A 99 -12.33 -23.79 -15.39
N ARG A 100 -12.18 -25.12 -15.42
CA ARG A 100 -11.81 -25.85 -16.65
C ARG A 100 -13.04 -25.92 -17.54
N ARG A 101 -13.00 -25.21 -18.67
CA ARG A 101 -13.93 -25.47 -19.76
C ARG A 101 -13.42 -26.73 -20.47
N SER A 102 -14.29 -27.74 -20.54
CA SER A 102 -14.11 -29.01 -21.26
C SER A 102 -13.61 -28.81 -22.68
#